data_AF-A0A1Y4CDB0-F1
#
_entry.id   AF-A0A1Y4CDB0-F1
#
_cell.length_a   1.000
_cell.length_b   1.000
_cell.length_c   1.000
_cell.angle_alpha   90.00
_cell.angle_beta   90.00
_cell.angle_gamma   90.00
#
_symmetry.space_group_name_H-M   'P 1'
#
loop_
_entity.id
_entity.type
_entity.pdbx_description
1 polymer ?
#
loop_
_entity_poly.entity_id
_entity_poly.type
_entity_poly.pdbx_seq_one_letter_code
_entity_poly.pdbx_strand_id
1 'polypeptide(L)'
;MIKADTMGEFIGPVMLPGGIDLDAIHSALADAAQQNNLPLGFATDEVRSGGMFNKTSEPCLVLYHPEHQTDYFRFAIRSAQEGGRSIVMINTFGQSSQMKKDAQAAWAKEDRKGKSMSYKVGSMIGSGIAGLGRSKQKLEAEQRYYMLIQDLIEQVLA
;
A
#
# COMPACT_ATOMS: atom_id res chain seq x y z
N MET A 1 -10.82 3.05 -9.82
CA MET A 1 -10.43 1.87 -10.61
C MET A 1 -8.93 1.66 -10.49
N ILE A 2 -8.54 0.50 -9.97
CA ILE A 2 -7.16 0.14 -9.64
C ILE A 2 -6.65 -0.87 -10.68
N LYS A 3 -5.39 -0.78 -11.09
CA LYS A 3 -4.79 -1.74 -12.02
C LYS A 3 -3.97 -2.79 -11.27
N ALA A 4 -4.27 -4.07 -11.50
CA ALA A 4 -3.62 -5.18 -10.81
C ALA A 4 -2.09 -5.23 -10.98
N ASP A 5 -1.58 -4.80 -12.15
CA ASP A 5 -0.13 -4.76 -12.45
C ASP A 5 0.64 -3.67 -11.69
N THR A 6 -0.07 -2.76 -11.02
CA THR A 6 0.52 -1.68 -10.21
C THR A 6 0.44 -1.94 -8.71
N MET A 7 -0.07 -3.10 -8.32
CA MET A 7 -0.30 -3.46 -6.92
C MET A 7 0.90 -4.23 -6.35
N GLY A 8 1.28 -3.91 -5.12
CA GLY A 8 2.19 -4.71 -4.32
C GLY A 8 1.42 -5.70 -3.44
N GLU A 9 2.02 -6.83 -3.12
CA GLU A 9 1.51 -7.68 -2.04
C GLU A 9 1.73 -6.98 -0.69
N PHE A 10 0.72 -7.01 0.18
CA PHE A 10 0.84 -6.50 1.56
C PHE A 10 0.89 -7.66 2.55
N ILE A 11 -0.17 -8.47 2.55
CA ILE A 11 -0.27 -9.71 3.31
C ILE A 11 -0.61 -10.82 2.31
N GLY A 12 0.00 -11.99 2.47
CA GLY A 12 -0.30 -13.15 1.65
C GLY A 12 -1.78 -13.55 1.74
N PRO A 13 -2.30 -14.35 0.79
CA PRO A 13 -3.71 -14.73 0.79
C PRO A 13 -4.12 -15.44 2.10
N VAL A 14 -5.20 -14.96 2.71
CA VAL A 14 -5.77 -15.54 3.94
C VAL A 14 -6.98 -16.38 3.58
N MET A 15 -7.02 -17.64 4.02
CA MET A 15 -8.14 -18.54 3.80
C MET A 15 -9.07 -18.57 5.01
N LEU A 16 -10.31 -18.14 4.82
CA LEU A 16 -11.34 -18.12 5.85
C LEU A 16 -12.41 -19.18 5.57
N PRO A 17 -12.97 -19.82 6.61
CA PRO A 17 -14.11 -20.72 6.46
C PRO A 17 -15.37 -19.95 6.03
N GLY A 18 -16.15 -20.50 5.10
CA GLY A 18 -17.40 -19.92 4.65
C GLY A 18 -17.25 -18.79 3.63
N GLY A 19 -18.38 -18.18 3.29
CA GLY A 19 -18.48 -17.06 2.35
C GLY A 19 -18.45 -15.71 3.09
N ILE A 20 -17.25 -15.20 3.33
CA ILE A 20 -16.99 -13.87 3.87
C ILE A 20 -16.92 -12.88 2.69
N ASP A 21 -17.86 -11.93 2.70
CA ASP A 21 -17.90 -10.84 1.73
C ASP A 21 -17.15 -9.59 2.23
N LEU A 22 -17.05 -8.60 1.35
CA LEU A 22 -16.34 -7.35 1.63
C LEU A 22 -17.06 -6.49 2.68
N ASP A 23 -18.38 -6.64 2.84
CA ASP A 23 -19.16 -5.88 3.82
C ASP A 23 -18.87 -6.38 5.23
N ALA A 24 -18.80 -7.70 5.43
CA ALA A 24 -18.40 -8.31 6.69
C ALA A 24 -16.97 -7.89 7.08
N ILE A 25 -16.03 -7.87 6.12
CA ILE A 25 -14.66 -7.41 6.35
C ILE A 25 -14.62 -5.92 6.70
N HIS A 26 -15.40 -5.09 5.99
CA HIS A 26 -15.50 -3.67 6.27
C HIS A 26 -15.99 -3.41 7.70
N SER A 27 -17.09 -4.04 8.12
CA SER A 27 -17.63 -3.86 9.47
C SER A 27 -16.62 -4.26 10.54
N ALA A 28 -15.96 -5.42 10.39
CA ALA A 28 -15.00 -5.89 11.38
C ALA A 28 -13.76 -4.98 11.47
N LEU A 29 -13.24 -4.48 10.34
CA LEU A 29 -12.13 -3.54 10.32
C LEU A 29 -12.52 -2.17 10.88
N ALA A 30 -13.73 -1.68 10.61
CA ALA A 30 -14.22 -0.41 11.14
C ALA A 30 -14.34 -0.47 12.67
N ASP A 31 -14.93 -1.54 13.20
CA ASP A 31 -15.05 -1.76 14.65
C ASP A 31 -13.67 -1.86 15.32
N ALA A 32 -12.75 -2.63 14.74
CA ALA A 32 -11.41 -2.79 15.27
C ALA A 32 -10.62 -1.46 15.21
N ALA A 33 -10.75 -0.68 14.12
CA ALA A 33 -10.05 0.59 13.99
C ALA A 33 -10.56 1.61 15.01
N GLN A 34 -11.87 1.64 15.26
CA GLN A 34 -12.47 2.47 16.29
C GLN A 34 -11.97 2.07 17.69
N GLN A 35 -11.92 0.78 18.01
CA GLN A 35 -11.42 0.28 19.31
C GLN A 35 -9.95 0.64 19.54
N ASN A 36 -9.13 0.59 18.49
CA ASN A 36 -7.70 0.90 18.55
C ASN A 36 -7.38 2.39 18.35
N ASN A 37 -8.39 3.26 18.17
CA ASN A 37 -8.24 4.68 17.84
C ASN A 37 -7.31 4.91 16.62
N LEU A 38 -7.42 4.04 15.61
CA LEU A 38 -6.62 4.12 14.39
C LEU A 38 -7.38 4.92 13.31
N PRO A 39 -6.80 5.98 12.73
CA PRO A 39 -7.43 6.70 11.63
C PRO A 39 -7.45 5.83 10.37
N LEU A 40 -8.64 5.34 10.01
CA LEU A 40 -8.87 4.47 8.87
C LEU A 40 -10.10 4.92 8.08
N GLY A 41 -9.90 5.25 6.81
CA GLY A 41 -10.97 5.55 5.86
C GLY A 41 -11.24 4.37 4.93
N PHE A 42 -12.49 4.29 4.47
CA PHE A 42 -12.99 3.21 3.63
C PHE A 42 -13.60 3.76 2.34
N ALA A 43 -13.40 3.06 1.23
CA ALA A 43 -14.08 3.29 -0.03
C ALA A 43 -14.27 1.98 -0.78
N THR A 44 -15.23 1.93 -1.71
CA THR A 44 -15.40 0.81 -2.63
C THR A 44 -14.78 1.15 -3.98
N ASP A 45 -14.08 0.20 -4.60
CA ASP A 45 -13.55 0.35 -5.95
C ASP A 45 -13.50 -1.02 -6.65
N GLU A 46 -12.98 -1.07 -7.86
CA GLU A 46 -12.71 -2.29 -8.60
C GLU A 46 -11.23 -2.41 -8.98
N VAL A 47 -10.70 -3.62 -8.86
CA VAL A 47 -9.40 -4.00 -9.39
C VAL A 47 -9.60 -4.58 -10.78
N ARG A 48 -8.88 -4.02 -11.76
CA ARG A 48 -8.85 -4.52 -13.12
C ARG A 48 -7.58 -5.30 -13.42
N SER A 49 -7.78 -6.46 -14.01
CA SER A 49 -6.73 -7.35 -14.46
C SER A 49 -6.96 -7.76 -15.92
N GLY A 50 -5.89 -8.26 -16.55
CA GLY A 50 -5.93 -8.75 -17.93
C GLY A 50 -5.54 -7.72 -19.00
N GLY A 51 -5.32 -8.22 -20.22
CA GLY A 51 -4.79 -7.46 -21.34
C GLY A 51 -5.85 -6.71 -22.15
N MET A 52 -5.47 -6.20 -23.33
CA MET A 52 -6.36 -5.40 -24.17
C MET A 52 -7.64 -6.14 -24.63
N PHE A 53 -7.60 -7.48 -24.69
CA PHE A 53 -8.68 -8.32 -25.21
C PHE A 53 -9.50 -9.07 -24.14
N ASN A 54 -8.94 -9.29 -22.95
CA ASN A 54 -9.62 -10.00 -21.85
C ASN A 54 -9.45 -9.17 -20.58
N LYS A 55 -10.40 -8.28 -20.29
CA LYS A 55 -10.41 -7.47 -19.07
C LYS A 55 -11.36 -8.08 -18.07
N THR A 56 -10.86 -8.31 -16.86
CA THR A 56 -11.65 -8.71 -15.70
C THR A 56 -11.66 -7.57 -14.70
N SER A 57 -12.81 -7.33 -14.09
CA SER A 57 -13.00 -6.37 -12.99
C SER A 57 -13.53 -7.14 -11.80
N GLU A 58 -12.91 -6.95 -10.64
CA GLU A 58 -13.35 -7.54 -9.38
C GLU A 58 -13.55 -6.44 -8.34
N PRO A 59 -14.63 -6.49 -7.54
CA PRO A 59 -14.86 -5.50 -6.48
C PRO A 59 -13.79 -5.61 -5.40
N CYS A 60 -13.42 -4.48 -4.82
CA CYS A 60 -12.51 -4.40 -3.68
C CYS A 60 -12.94 -3.35 -2.66
N LEU A 61 -12.60 -3.61 -1.40
CA LEU A 61 -12.64 -2.63 -0.34
C LEU A 61 -11.30 -1.90 -0.29
N VAL A 62 -11.33 -0.56 -0.38
CA VAL A 62 -10.16 0.30 -0.30
C VAL A 62 -10.02 0.86 1.11
N LEU A 63 -8.84 0.66 1.69
CA LEU A 63 -8.42 1.26 2.95
C LEU A 63 -7.45 2.41 2.68
N TYR A 64 -7.60 3.52 3.38
CA TYR A 64 -6.68 4.66 3.27
C TYR A 64 -6.57 5.45 4.57
N HIS A 65 -5.46 6.15 4.74
CA HIS A 65 -5.31 7.12 5.82
C HIS A 65 -6.12 8.40 5.50
N PRO A 66 -7.09 8.83 6.32
CA PRO A 66 -7.98 9.96 6.02
C PRO A 66 -7.24 11.27 5.71
N GLU A 67 -6.15 11.54 6.43
CA GLU A 67 -5.34 12.76 6.27
C GLU A 67 -4.17 12.62 5.28
N HIS A 68 -3.85 11.40 4.82
CA HIS A 68 -2.69 11.11 3.98
C HIS A 68 -3.09 10.39 2.68
N GLN A 69 -4.15 10.89 2.05
CA GLN A 69 -4.78 10.21 0.91
C GLN A 69 -3.89 10.12 -0.35
N THR A 70 -2.88 10.98 -0.48
CA THR A 70 -2.04 11.11 -1.68
C THR A 70 -0.56 10.82 -1.45
N ASP A 71 -0.15 10.71 -0.19
CA ASP A 71 1.25 10.57 0.22
C ASP A 71 1.55 9.30 1.02
N TYR A 72 0.52 8.54 1.42
CA TYR A 72 0.64 7.17 1.93
C TYR A 72 0.09 6.17 0.90
N PHE A 73 0.54 4.93 0.97
CA PHE A 73 -0.06 3.82 0.25
C PHE A 73 -1.49 3.57 0.73
N ARG A 74 -2.32 3.13 -0.20
CA ARG A 74 -3.67 2.63 0.05
C ARG A 74 -3.65 1.11 -0.03
N PHE A 75 -4.66 0.48 0.56
CA PHE A 75 -4.79 -0.97 0.52
C PHE A 75 -6.07 -1.36 -0.21
N ALA A 76 -5.98 -2.39 -1.05
CA ALA A 76 -7.14 -3.00 -1.69
C ALA A 76 -7.32 -4.40 -1.12
N ILE A 77 -8.47 -4.66 -0.52
CA ILE A 77 -8.90 -5.96 -0.04
C ILE A 77 -9.86 -6.56 -1.06
N ARG A 78 -9.57 -7.78 -1.51
CA ARG A 78 -10.38 -8.56 -2.43
C ARG A 78 -10.74 -9.88 -1.78
N SER A 79 -11.95 -10.38 -2.04
CA SER A 79 -12.39 -11.70 -1.58
C SER A 79 -12.79 -12.55 -2.79
N ALA A 80 -12.25 -13.76 -2.87
CA ALA A 80 -12.62 -14.77 -3.87
C ALA A 80 -13.17 -16.01 -3.18
N GLN A 81 -14.13 -16.69 -3.79
CA GLN A 81 -14.71 -17.92 -3.25
C GLN A 81 -14.08 -19.15 -3.90
N GLU A 82 -13.53 -20.06 -3.10
CA GLU A 82 -12.95 -21.32 -3.56
C GLU A 82 -13.33 -22.47 -2.63
N GLY A 83 -14.04 -23.48 -3.15
CA GLY A 83 -14.37 -24.69 -2.39
C GLY A 83 -15.13 -24.47 -1.09
N GLY A 84 -16.01 -23.45 -1.02
CA GLY A 84 -16.76 -23.08 0.18
C GLY A 84 -15.96 -22.29 1.23
N ARG A 85 -14.77 -21.81 0.85
CA ARG A 85 -13.93 -20.90 1.63
C ARG A 85 -13.77 -19.57 0.92
N SER A 86 -13.44 -18.55 1.70
CA SER A 86 -13.07 -17.23 1.17
C SER A 86 -11.56 -17.07 1.18
N ILE A 87 -10.99 -16.67 0.06
CA ILE A 87 -9.60 -16.28 -0.09
C ILE A 87 -9.55 -14.77 -0.11
N VAL A 88 -9.03 -14.18 0.97
CA VAL A 88 -8.88 -12.74 1.11
C VAL A 88 -7.47 -12.34 0.69
N MET A 89 -7.37 -11.43 -0.28
CA MET A 89 -6.10 -10.91 -0.81
C MET A 89 -5.99 -9.43 -0.48
N ILE A 90 -4.82 -9.02 0.00
CA ILE A 90 -4.59 -7.67 0.48
C ILE A 90 -3.35 -7.10 -0.17
N ASN A 91 -3.54 -5.97 -0.85
CA ASN A 91 -2.51 -5.40 -1.69
C ASN A 91 -2.32 -3.92 -1.42
N THR A 92 -1.09 -3.46 -1.54
CA THR A 92 -0.78 -2.02 -1.54
C THR A 92 -0.88 -1.44 -2.95
N PHE A 93 -1.31 -0.19 -3.06
CA PHE A 93 -1.27 0.57 -4.31
C PHE A 93 -1.16 2.07 -4.05
N GLY A 94 -0.89 2.85 -5.10
CA GLY A 94 -0.62 4.28 -4.99
C GLY A 94 0.86 4.57 -4.79
N GLN A 95 1.19 5.67 -4.10
CA GLN A 95 2.58 6.03 -3.86
C GLN A 95 2.78 6.61 -2.46
N SER A 96 3.88 6.21 -1.84
CA SER A 96 4.46 6.91 -0.69
C SER A 96 5.37 8.04 -1.14
N SER A 97 5.07 9.27 -0.74
CA SER A 97 5.92 10.42 -1.09
C SER A 97 7.30 10.34 -0.42
N GLN A 98 7.38 9.82 0.81
CA GLN A 98 8.65 9.72 1.55
C GLN A 98 9.47 8.52 1.10
N MET A 99 8.87 7.34 0.89
CA MET A 99 9.60 6.17 0.40
C MET A 99 10.10 6.37 -1.04
N LYS A 100 9.35 7.07 -1.90
CA LYS A 100 9.83 7.45 -3.25
C LYS A 100 11.08 8.33 -3.17
N LYS A 101 11.07 9.34 -2.30
CA LYS A 101 12.26 10.19 -2.05
C LYS A 101 13.41 9.39 -1.45
N ASP A 102 13.11 8.38 -0.63
CA ASP A 102 14.13 7.52 -0.05
C ASP A 102 14.81 6.64 -1.11
N ALA A 103 14.02 5.94 -1.91
CA ALA A 103 14.50 5.12 -3.02
C ALA A 103 15.32 5.95 -4.03
N GLN A 104 14.88 7.16 -4.37
CA GLN A 104 15.65 8.07 -5.22
C GLN A 104 16.99 8.47 -4.61
N ALA A 105 17.03 8.75 -3.32
CA ALA A 105 18.27 9.09 -2.63
C ALA A 105 19.21 7.88 -2.50
N ALA A 106 18.69 6.68 -2.27
CA ALA A 106 19.46 5.44 -2.25
C ALA A 106 20.05 5.13 -3.62
N TRP A 107 19.25 5.18 -4.68
CA TRP A 107 19.69 4.97 -6.06
C TRP A 107 20.74 6.00 -6.48
N ALA A 108 20.53 7.29 -6.17
CA ALA A 108 21.52 8.33 -6.47
C ALA A 108 22.85 8.12 -5.71
N LYS A 109 22.82 7.55 -4.49
CA LYS A 109 24.04 7.18 -3.77
C LYS A 109 24.74 5.99 -4.41
N GLU A 110 24.00 5.00 -4.89
CA GLU A 110 24.54 3.83 -5.58
C GLU A 110 25.09 4.14 -6.97
N ASP A 111 24.39 4.93 -7.78
CA ASP A 111 24.84 5.36 -9.11
C ASP A 111 26.16 6.16 -9.04
N ARG A 112 26.37 6.89 -7.94
CA ARG A 112 27.64 7.60 -7.68
C ARG A 112 28.80 6.67 -7.31
N LYS A 113 28.56 5.41 -6.91
CA LYS A 113 29.65 4.48 -6.59
C LYS A 113 30.42 4.13 -7.87
N GLY A 114 31.73 4.28 -7.84
CA GLY A 114 32.62 3.98 -8.99
C GLY A 114 32.71 5.06 -10.08
N LYS A 115 31.97 6.18 -9.98
CA LYS A 115 32.00 7.27 -10.98
C LYS A 115 33.03 8.36 -10.65
N SER A 116 33.38 9.15 -11.67
CA SER A 116 34.34 10.27 -11.55
C SER A 116 33.87 11.36 -10.59
N MET A 117 34.81 12.14 -10.06
CA MET A 117 34.52 13.19 -9.07
C MET A 117 33.59 14.29 -9.64
N SER A 118 33.75 14.65 -10.92
CA SER A 118 32.89 15.63 -11.60
C SER A 118 31.44 15.14 -11.74
N TYR A 119 31.24 13.85 -12.05
CA TYR A 119 29.91 13.23 -12.11
C TYR A 119 29.23 13.19 -10.74
N LYS A 120 29.99 12.91 -9.68
CA LYS A 120 29.49 12.94 -8.29
C LYS A 120 29.00 14.34 -7.89
N VAL A 121 29.74 15.39 -8.27
CA VAL A 121 29.36 16.79 -7.99
C VAL A 121 28.12 17.20 -8.79
N GLY A 122 28.07 16.89 -10.10
CA GLY A 122 26.91 17.19 -10.95
C GLY A 122 25.64 16.48 -10.48
N SER A 123 25.74 15.20 -10.12
CA SER A 123 24.60 14.44 -9.57
C SER A 123 24.20 14.88 -8.16
N MET A 124 25.10 15.42 -7.34
CA MET A 124 24.74 16.02 -6.04
C MET A 124 23.87 17.27 -6.20
N ILE A 125 24.16 18.11 -7.19
CA ILE A 125 23.35 19.31 -7.49
C ILE A 125 21.96 18.91 -8.01
N GLY A 126 21.88 17.92 -8.90
CA GLY A 126 20.61 17.39 -9.40
C GLY A 126 19.76 16.66 -8.33
N SER A 127 20.40 15.84 -7.47
CA SER A 127 19.68 15.14 -6.39
C SER A 127 19.43 16.02 -5.16
N GLY A 128 20.09 17.16 -5.01
CA GLY A 128 19.81 18.14 -3.95
C GLY A 128 18.37 18.66 -4.03
N ILE A 129 17.80 18.70 -5.24
CA ILE A 129 16.39 19.01 -5.49
C ILE A 129 15.48 17.81 -5.16
N ALA A 130 15.93 16.57 -5.41
CA ALA A 130 15.19 15.35 -5.08
C ALA A 130 15.14 15.04 -3.57
N GLY A 131 16.15 15.49 -2.80
CA GLY A 131 16.23 15.30 -1.34
C GLY A 131 15.58 16.40 -0.49
N LEU A 132 15.22 17.55 -1.09
CA LEU A 132 14.55 18.64 -0.39
C LEU A 132 13.16 18.18 0.11
N GLY A 133 12.96 18.24 1.43
CA GLY A 133 11.70 17.85 2.09
C GLY A 133 11.56 16.37 2.45
N ARG A 134 12.66 15.62 2.51
CA ARG A 134 12.70 14.28 3.13
C ARG A 134 12.67 14.42 4.66
N SER A 135 11.75 13.73 5.32
CA SER A 135 11.66 13.71 6.79
C SER A 135 11.69 12.27 7.30
N LYS A 136 12.70 11.95 8.12
CA LYS A 136 12.79 10.65 8.80
C LYS A 136 11.58 10.41 9.70
N GLN A 137 11.18 11.43 10.45
CA GLN A 137 10.01 11.35 11.33
C GLN A 137 8.72 11.03 10.56
N LYS A 138 8.53 11.63 9.38
CA LYS A 138 7.36 11.31 8.53
C LYS A 138 7.42 9.88 7.99
N LEU A 139 8.60 9.42 7.60
CA LEU A 139 8.81 8.04 7.14
C LEU A 139 8.57 7.02 8.26
N GLU A 140 9.05 7.30 9.47
CA GLU A 140 8.81 6.45 10.65
C GLU A 140 7.33 6.43 11.05
N ALA A 141 6.64 7.58 11.00
CA ALA A 141 5.20 7.65 11.25
C ALA A 141 4.41 6.85 10.21
N GLU A 142 4.79 6.94 8.94
CA GLU A 142 4.19 6.17 7.84
C GLU A 142 4.42 4.66 8.00
N GLN A 143 5.64 4.22 8.30
CA GLN A 143 5.94 2.81 8.57
C GLN A 143 5.17 2.28 9.78
N ARG A 144 5.08 3.06 10.86
CA ARG A 144 4.29 2.72 12.04
C ARG A 144 2.82 2.57 11.70
N TYR A 145 2.27 3.45 10.85
CA TYR A 145 0.89 3.32 10.39
C TYR A 145 0.67 2.00 9.64
N TYR A 146 1.57 1.60 8.74
CA TYR A 146 1.47 0.33 8.03
C TYR A 146 1.54 -0.88 8.95
N MET A 147 2.40 -0.84 9.98
CA MET A 147 2.43 -1.90 11.00
C MET A 147 1.10 -2.00 11.75
N LEU A 148 0.52 -0.86 12.16
CA LEU A 148 -0.78 -0.86 12.84
C LEU A 148 -1.92 -1.38 11.95
N ILE A 149 -1.88 -1.11 10.64
CA ILE A 149 -2.84 -1.67 9.68
C ILE A 149 -2.66 -3.18 9.56
N GLN A 150 -1.42 -3.66 9.52
CA GLN A 150 -1.15 -5.11 9.51
C GLN A 150 -1.70 -5.77 10.78
N ASP A 151 -1.38 -5.24 11.96
CA ASP A 151 -1.86 -5.76 13.25
C ASP A 151 -3.39 -5.77 13.31
N LEU A 152 -4.03 -4.71 12.81
CA LEU A 152 -5.50 -4.60 12.73
C LEU A 152 -6.10 -5.70 11.84
N ILE A 153 -5.50 -5.93 10.68
CA ILE A 153 -5.97 -6.93 9.73
C ILE A 153 -5.77 -8.34 10.30
N GLU A 154 -4.63 -8.60 10.91
CA GLU A 154 -4.35 -9.88 11.58
C GLU A 154 -5.35 -10.12 12.72
N GLN A 155 -5.70 -9.10 13.52
CA GLN A 155 -6.73 -9.20 14.55
C GLN A 155 -8.10 -9.61 13.97
N VAL A 156 -8.45 -9.13 12.78
CA VAL A 156 -9.77 -9.35 12.16
C VAL A 156 -9.84 -10.65 11.35
N LEU A 157 -8.73 -11.08 10.75
CA LEU A 157 -8.70 -12.21 9.81
C LEU A 157 -8.01 -13.47 10.36
N ALA A 158 -7.40 -13.44 11.55
CA ALA A 158 -6.85 -14.62 12.22
C ALA A 158 -7.91 -15.39 13.01
#